data_AF-A0A9W7YJP8-F1
#
_entry.id   AF-A0A9W7YJP8-F1
#
_cell.length_a   1.000
_cell.length_b   1.000
_cell.length_c   1.000
_cell.angle_alpha   90.00
_cell.angle_beta   90.00
_cell.angle_gamma   90.00
#
_symmetry.space_group_name_H-M   'P 1'
#
loop_
_entity.id
_entity.type
_entity.pdbx_description
1 polymer ?
#
loop_
_entity_poly.entity_id
_entity_poly.type
_entity_poly.pdbx_seq_one_letter_code
_entity_poly.pdbx_strand_id
1 'polypeptide(L)'
;LSSESPVFASRAVDFLVDMFNDSSDRVRVRAIRALTVMGTRSVIYLTDEQLSIAVSAIKDSSQSVRLRIYEFLSVSVVSSNGLQQLMHAIQDNLEAYSSDLLPVYRALKLLGANHSNIITPQLTCTLLNISQHYLSREARIDDVVYAGNVILVINTKRATRHAVASVLPDYVFGHLPYLCDKYPGCLPNNLAEYVPAHLPYVRQMLVRPTPDTLVTQMTRDDDEQQTSALFTRMQRVLNKACEEPASAQIADDLVLAARTFLHTATAECRQKVVARYAELVSIGVKIKVMVESHDTMQVGELFALTARLMHGSYEIEARTQGLDPLARTSLVYLR
;
A
#
# COMPACT_ATOMS: atom_id res chain seq x y z
N LEU A 1 24.29 2.02 -2.46
CA LEU A 1 24.87 3.02 -3.39
C LEU A 1 24.02 4.29 -3.51
N SER A 2 22.85 4.28 -4.19
CA SER A 2 22.03 5.52 -4.27
C SER A 2 21.46 5.98 -2.92
N SER A 3 21.18 5.04 -2.00
CA SER A 3 20.78 5.34 -0.62
C SER A 3 21.92 5.83 0.28
N GLU A 4 23.17 5.70 -0.18
CA GLU A 4 24.37 5.96 0.63
C GLU A 4 25.07 7.26 0.23
N SER A 5 24.73 7.83 -0.95
CA SER A 5 25.29 9.10 -1.42
C SER A 5 24.23 9.93 -2.16
N PRO A 6 23.75 11.04 -1.57
CA PRO A 6 22.76 11.90 -2.21
C PRO A 6 23.31 12.61 -3.45
N VAL A 7 24.62 12.91 -3.48
CA VAL A 7 25.29 13.53 -4.64
C VAL A 7 25.38 12.56 -5.81
N PHE A 8 25.62 11.28 -5.54
CA PHE A 8 25.57 10.26 -6.58
C PHE A 8 24.14 10.08 -7.11
N ALA A 9 23.15 10.05 -6.21
CA ALA A 9 21.75 9.93 -6.60
C ALA A 9 21.31 11.09 -7.50
N SER A 10 21.65 12.34 -7.18
CA SER A 10 21.26 13.50 -7.99
C SER A 10 21.89 13.46 -9.39
N ARG A 11 23.18 13.15 -9.50
CA ARG A 11 23.84 13.02 -10.82
C ARG A 11 23.33 11.85 -11.63
N ALA A 12 22.97 10.75 -10.97
CA ALA A 12 22.41 9.59 -11.65
C ALA A 12 21.02 9.89 -12.25
N VAL A 13 20.27 10.85 -11.69
CA VAL A 13 18.96 11.23 -12.23
C VAL A 13 19.10 11.78 -13.65
N ASP A 14 20.03 12.72 -13.88
CA ASP A 14 20.24 13.33 -15.20
C ASP A 14 20.51 12.26 -16.27
N PHE A 15 21.49 11.38 -16.02
CA PHE A 15 21.84 10.31 -16.96
C PHE A 15 20.69 9.32 -17.19
N LEU A 16 19.89 9.00 -16.18
CA LEU A 16 18.77 8.08 -16.32
C LEU A 16 17.58 8.72 -17.05
N VAL A 17 17.35 10.02 -16.88
CA VAL A 17 16.32 10.77 -17.63
C VAL A 17 16.71 10.86 -19.10
N ASP A 18 17.98 11.10 -19.42
CA ASP A 18 18.45 11.13 -20.82
C ASP A 18 18.19 9.79 -21.55
N MET A 19 18.30 8.66 -20.83
CA MET A 19 18.00 7.33 -21.35
C MET A 19 16.51 7.12 -21.72
N PHE A 20 15.61 8.05 -21.37
CA PHE A 20 14.21 8.00 -21.83
C PHE A 20 14.09 8.26 -23.33
N ASN A 21 15.09 8.87 -23.96
CA ASN A 21 15.11 9.09 -25.40
C ASN A 21 15.95 8.03 -26.14
N ASP A 22 16.37 6.95 -25.46
CA ASP A 22 17.13 5.88 -26.09
C ASP A 22 16.30 5.17 -27.16
N SER A 23 16.94 4.80 -28.28
CA SER A 23 16.30 4.07 -29.38
C SER A 23 15.72 2.71 -28.95
N SER A 24 16.29 2.07 -27.94
CA SER A 24 15.85 0.78 -27.41
C SER A 24 14.80 0.96 -26.31
N ASP A 25 13.59 0.43 -26.56
CA ASP A 25 12.50 0.35 -25.57
C ASP A 25 12.94 -0.31 -24.25
N ARG A 26 13.78 -1.34 -24.31
CA ARG A 26 14.33 -2.04 -23.15
C ARG A 26 15.21 -1.13 -22.29
N VAL A 27 16.00 -0.25 -22.91
CA VAL A 27 16.83 0.74 -22.19
C VAL A 27 15.93 1.76 -21.52
N ARG A 28 14.97 2.33 -22.27
CA ARG A 28 13.98 3.29 -21.74
C ARG A 28 13.24 2.73 -20.52
N VAL A 29 12.65 1.53 -20.64
CA VAL A 29 11.93 0.87 -19.54
C VAL A 29 12.82 0.64 -18.32
N ARG A 30 14.08 0.22 -18.53
CA ARG A 30 15.01 -0.03 -17.42
C ARG A 30 15.42 1.26 -16.71
N ALA A 31 15.65 2.34 -17.46
CA ALA A 31 15.97 3.63 -16.90
C ALA A 31 14.82 4.18 -16.05
N ILE A 32 13.59 4.17 -16.59
CA ILE A 32 12.37 4.59 -15.88
C ILE A 32 12.17 3.75 -14.61
N ARG A 33 12.34 2.43 -14.69
CA ARG A 33 12.22 1.54 -13.53
C ARG A 33 13.28 1.82 -12.47
N ALA A 34 14.53 2.08 -12.87
CA ALA A 34 15.59 2.42 -11.93
C ALA A 34 15.26 3.71 -11.17
N LEU A 35 14.80 4.73 -11.89
CA LEU A 35 14.35 6.00 -11.29
C LEU A 35 13.12 5.82 -10.39
N THR A 36 12.17 4.96 -10.77
CA THR A 36 11.01 4.64 -9.93
C THR A 36 11.45 4.03 -8.60
N VAL A 37 12.38 3.06 -8.63
CA VAL A 37 12.94 2.44 -7.42
C VAL A 37 13.69 3.47 -6.57
N MET A 38 14.44 4.39 -7.20
CA MET A 38 15.09 5.49 -6.49
C MET A 38 14.08 6.44 -5.84
N GLY A 39 13.02 6.83 -6.57
CA GLY A 39 11.95 7.71 -6.09
C GLY A 39 11.18 7.16 -4.88
N THR A 40 11.04 5.83 -4.78
CA THR A 40 10.43 5.20 -3.60
C THR A 40 11.29 5.27 -2.34
N ARG A 41 12.60 5.50 -2.48
CA ARG A 41 13.56 5.53 -1.35
C ARG A 41 14.01 6.94 -1.00
N SER A 42 14.05 7.82 -1.99
CA SER A 42 14.50 9.20 -1.86
C SER A 42 13.68 10.09 -2.78
N VAL A 43 13.31 11.28 -2.30
CA VAL A 43 12.54 12.24 -3.10
C VAL A 43 13.35 12.69 -4.30
N ILE A 44 12.77 12.58 -5.49
CA ILE A 44 13.34 13.09 -6.74
C ILE A 44 12.55 14.33 -7.15
N TYR A 45 13.23 15.47 -7.19
CA TYR A 45 12.68 16.72 -7.72
C TYR A 45 13.07 16.82 -9.19
N LEU A 46 12.08 16.91 -10.07
CA LEU A 46 12.32 17.09 -11.49
C LEU A 46 12.49 18.57 -11.82
N THR A 47 13.53 18.88 -12.60
CA THR A 47 13.65 20.17 -13.28
C THR A 47 12.65 20.26 -14.44
N ASP A 48 12.39 21.46 -14.94
CA ASP A 48 11.46 21.64 -16.07
C ASP A 48 11.94 20.91 -17.34
N GLU A 49 13.25 20.84 -17.58
CA GLU A 49 13.84 20.05 -18.67
C GLU A 49 13.63 18.54 -18.47
N GLN A 50 13.93 18.01 -17.29
CA GLN A 50 13.72 16.59 -16.99
C GLN A 50 12.23 16.21 -17.06
N LEU A 51 11.35 17.10 -16.62
CA LEU A 51 9.90 16.93 -16.74
C LEU A 51 9.47 16.93 -18.21
N SER A 52 10.02 17.80 -19.05
CA SER A 52 9.73 17.81 -20.49
C SER A 52 10.08 16.47 -21.15
N ILE A 53 11.22 15.88 -20.79
CA ILE A 53 11.63 14.54 -21.24
C ILE A 53 10.69 13.45 -20.69
N ALA A 54 10.29 13.53 -19.42
CA ALA A 54 9.32 12.58 -18.87
C ALA A 54 7.95 12.70 -19.56
N VAL A 55 7.52 13.92 -19.89
CA VAL A 55 6.27 14.20 -20.62
C VAL A 55 6.33 13.68 -22.05
N SER A 56 7.48 13.75 -22.73
CA SER A 56 7.61 13.14 -24.07
C SER A 56 7.47 11.62 -24.01
N ALA A 57 8.01 10.98 -22.97
CA ALA A 57 7.89 9.53 -22.75
C ALA A 57 6.45 9.05 -22.46
N ILE A 58 5.55 9.94 -22.03
CA ILE A 58 4.11 9.64 -21.92
C ILE A 58 3.51 9.31 -23.29
N LYS A 59 4.01 9.94 -24.35
CA LYS A 59 3.53 9.77 -25.73
C LYS A 59 4.28 8.67 -26.50
N ASP A 60 5.07 7.84 -25.81
CA ASP A 60 5.86 6.77 -26.43
C ASP A 60 4.97 5.74 -27.15
N SER A 61 5.41 5.27 -28.32
CA SER A 61 4.75 4.19 -29.06
C SER A 61 4.59 2.89 -28.26
N SER A 62 5.54 2.59 -27.37
CA SER A 62 5.54 1.41 -26.52
C SER A 62 4.69 1.61 -25.27
N GLN A 63 3.62 0.83 -25.15
CA GLN A 63 2.77 0.83 -23.96
C GLN A 63 3.58 0.54 -22.68
N SER A 64 4.60 -0.33 -22.76
CA SER A 64 5.45 -0.64 -21.60
C SER A 64 6.20 0.58 -21.09
N VAL A 65 6.65 1.47 -21.98
CA VAL A 65 7.28 2.74 -21.60
C VAL A 65 6.25 3.68 -21.00
N ARG A 66 5.09 3.85 -21.65
CA ARG A 66 4.00 4.71 -21.17
C ARG A 66 3.53 4.34 -19.76
N LEU A 67 3.32 3.05 -19.48
CA LEU A 67 2.88 2.61 -18.15
C LEU A 67 3.96 2.85 -17.08
N ARG A 68 5.24 2.61 -17.42
CA ARG A 68 6.35 2.81 -16.48
C ARG A 68 6.57 4.28 -16.18
N ILE A 69 6.40 5.17 -17.16
CA ILE A 69 6.60 6.60 -16.90
C ILE A 69 5.55 7.14 -15.93
N TYR A 70 4.31 6.65 -15.99
CA TYR A 70 3.29 7.01 -14.99
C TYR A 70 3.65 6.52 -13.57
N GLU A 71 4.22 5.32 -13.44
CA GLU A 71 4.75 4.84 -12.15
C GLU A 71 5.88 5.74 -11.63
N PHE A 72 6.82 6.13 -12.49
CA PHE A 72 7.91 7.04 -12.11
C PHE A 72 7.38 8.42 -11.69
N LEU A 73 6.53 9.03 -12.51
CA LEU A 73 5.95 10.33 -12.23
C LEU A 73 5.20 10.33 -10.90
N SER A 74 4.53 9.22 -10.57
CA SER A 74 3.82 9.05 -9.31
C SER A 74 4.69 9.13 -8.05
N VAL A 75 6.00 8.87 -8.15
CA VAL A 75 6.97 8.94 -7.04
C VAL A 75 7.92 10.13 -7.13
N SER A 76 7.77 10.97 -8.16
CA SER A 76 8.54 12.20 -8.37
C SER A 76 7.80 13.43 -7.83
N VAL A 77 8.53 14.53 -7.65
CA VAL A 77 7.98 15.84 -7.27
C VAL A 77 8.25 16.85 -8.38
N VAL A 78 7.20 17.56 -8.80
CA VAL A 78 7.26 18.63 -9.80
C VAL A 78 6.79 19.97 -9.23
N SER A 79 7.11 21.05 -9.93
CA SER A 79 6.61 22.39 -9.61
C SER A 79 5.09 22.51 -9.87
N SER A 80 4.46 23.59 -9.41
CA SER A 80 3.05 23.87 -9.70
C SER A 80 2.76 23.95 -11.21
N ASN A 81 3.63 24.62 -11.96
CA ASN A 81 3.54 24.72 -13.42
C ASN A 81 3.79 23.36 -14.07
N GLY A 82 4.76 22.60 -13.54
CA GLY A 82 5.05 21.25 -14.00
C GLY A 82 3.86 20.30 -13.82
N LEU A 83 3.12 20.41 -12.71
CA LEU A 83 1.91 19.63 -12.51
C LEU A 83 0.83 19.97 -13.54
N GLN A 84 0.64 21.25 -13.87
CA GLN A 84 -0.30 21.66 -14.92
C GLN A 84 0.11 21.12 -16.30
N GLN A 85 1.39 21.24 -16.66
CA GLN A 85 1.94 20.68 -17.90
C GLN A 85 1.72 19.17 -17.98
N LEU A 86 1.97 18.46 -16.87
CA LEU A 86 1.75 17.03 -16.78
C LEU A 86 0.27 16.68 -16.95
N MET A 87 -0.65 17.43 -16.33
CA MET A 87 -2.08 17.18 -16.49
C MET A 87 -2.54 17.37 -17.94
N HIS A 88 -2.08 18.42 -18.63
CA HIS A 88 -2.37 18.58 -20.06
C HIS A 88 -1.80 17.43 -20.90
N ALA A 89 -0.56 17.00 -20.64
CA ALA A 89 0.04 15.88 -21.36
C ALA A 89 -0.70 14.55 -21.12
N ILE A 90 -1.18 14.32 -19.89
CA ILE A 90 -2.00 13.15 -19.55
C ILE A 90 -3.33 13.19 -20.30
N GLN A 91 -3.96 14.36 -20.38
CA GLN A 91 -5.23 14.54 -21.09
C GLN A 91 -5.08 14.20 -22.58
N ASP A 92 -4.10 14.81 -23.27
CA ASP A 92 -3.78 14.50 -24.67
C ASP A 92 -3.55 13.00 -24.90
N ASN A 93 -2.86 12.36 -23.95
CA ASN A 93 -2.46 10.96 -24.12
C ASN A 93 -3.61 9.98 -23.89
N LEU A 94 -4.57 10.31 -23.02
CA LEU A 94 -5.76 9.49 -22.80
C LEU A 94 -6.72 9.51 -24.00
N GLU A 95 -6.71 10.59 -24.79
CA GLU A 95 -7.42 10.63 -26.07
C GLU A 95 -6.81 9.67 -27.10
N ALA A 96 -5.48 9.56 -27.13
CA ALA A 96 -4.76 8.68 -28.04
C ALA A 96 -4.73 7.20 -27.58
N TYR A 97 -4.64 6.95 -26.26
CA TYR A 97 -4.44 5.62 -25.68
C TYR A 97 -5.44 5.35 -24.53
N SER A 98 -6.72 5.20 -24.88
CA SER A 98 -7.78 4.91 -23.90
C SER A 98 -7.57 3.60 -23.11
N SER A 99 -6.78 2.66 -23.62
CA SER A 99 -6.40 1.44 -22.90
C SER A 99 -5.59 1.70 -21.62
N ASP A 100 -4.95 2.86 -21.52
CA ASP A 100 -4.05 3.21 -20.42
C ASP A 100 -4.78 3.92 -19.27
N LEU A 101 -6.11 4.09 -19.39
CA LEU A 101 -6.98 4.84 -18.48
C LEU A 101 -6.82 4.45 -17.00
N LEU A 102 -7.00 3.18 -16.67
CA LEU A 102 -6.97 2.72 -15.28
C LEU A 102 -5.57 2.85 -14.64
N PRO A 103 -4.46 2.44 -15.31
CA PRO A 103 -3.11 2.74 -14.84
C PRO A 103 -2.85 4.23 -14.59
N VAL A 104 -3.31 5.10 -15.49
CA VAL A 104 -3.18 6.56 -15.34
C VAL A 104 -3.92 7.05 -14.11
N TYR A 105 -5.15 6.60 -13.87
CA TYR A 105 -5.91 6.98 -12.68
C TYR A 105 -5.27 6.53 -11.38
N ARG A 106 -4.63 5.36 -11.37
CA ARG A 106 -3.83 4.90 -10.22
C ARG A 106 -2.60 5.77 -10.00
N ALA A 107 -1.96 6.24 -11.06
CA ALA A 107 -0.85 7.19 -10.96
C ALA A 107 -1.32 8.57 -10.48
N LEU A 108 -2.46 9.07 -10.98
CA LEU A 108 -3.07 10.34 -10.53
C LEU A 108 -3.43 10.33 -9.05
N LYS A 109 -3.92 9.20 -8.52
CA LYS A 109 -4.11 9.01 -7.07
C LYS A 109 -2.83 9.30 -6.29
N LEU A 110 -1.72 8.69 -6.69
CA LEU A 110 -0.43 8.85 -6.01
C LEU A 110 0.16 10.26 -6.22
N LEU A 111 0.03 10.80 -7.43
CA LEU A 111 0.40 12.18 -7.74
C LEU A 111 -0.32 13.17 -6.84
N GLY A 112 -1.64 13.03 -6.64
CA GLY A 112 -2.42 13.88 -5.75
C GLY A 112 -1.93 13.84 -4.30
N ALA A 113 -1.63 12.64 -3.81
CA ALA A 113 -1.10 12.44 -2.46
C ALA A 113 0.30 13.05 -2.28
N ASN A 114 1.16 12.98 -3.29
CA ASN A 114 2.53 13.50 -3.24
C ASN A 114 2.59 15.03 -3.47
N HIS A 115 1.67 15.58 -4.26
CA HIS A 115 1.62 17.01 -4.61
C HIS A 115 0.60 17.80 -3.79
N SER A 116 0.22 17.30 -2.62
CA SER A 116 -0.80 17.95 -1.77
C SER A 116 -0.41 19.35 -1.30
N ASN A 117 0.88 19.69 -1.28
CA ASN A 117 1.33 21.02 -0.89
C ASN A 117 1.14 22.06 -2.00
N ILE A 118 1.05 21.62 -3.27
CA ILE A 118 0.90 22.51 -4.44
C ILE A 118 -0.52 22.50 -5.01
N ILE A 119 -1.34 21.49 -4.68
CA ILE A 119 -2.75 21.45 -5.07
C ILE A 119 -3.54 22.41 -4.17
N THR A 120 -3.61 23.67 -4.61
CA THR A 120 -4.36 24.74 -3.94
C THR A 120 -5.83 24.77 -4.37
N PRO A 121 -6.71 25.46 -3.62
CA PRO A 121 -8.08 25.70 -4.07
C PRO A 121 -8.16 26.40 -5.43
N GLN A 122 -7.24 27.34 -5.72
CA GLN A 122 -7.16 28.02 -7.02
C GLN A 122 -6.81 27.03 -8.14
N LEU A 123 -5.80 26.18 -7.93
CA LEU A 123 -5.44 25.16 -8.92
C LEU A 123 -6.58 24.17 -9.14
N THR A 124 -7.30 23.81 -8.07
CA THR A 124 -8.49 22.94 -8.15
C THR A 124 -9.56 23.55 -9.04
N CYS A 125 -9.86 24.85 -8.88
CA CYS A 125 -10.80 25.53 -9.74
C CYS A 125 -10.35 25.53 -11.21
N THR A 126 -9.05 25.76 -11.48
CA THR A 126 -8.51 25.70 -12.84
C THR A 126 -8.65 24.29 -13.46
N LEU A 127 -8.26 23.25 -12.72
CA LEU A 127 -8.31 21.86 -13.20
C LEU A 127 -9.73 21.36 -13.45
N LEU A 128 -10.70 21.78 -12.63
CA LEU A 128 -12.09 21.37 -12.76
C LEU A 128 -12.94 22.37 -13.56
N ASN A 129 -12.32 23.41 -14.12
CA ASN A 129 -12.99 24.49 -14.84
C ASN A 129 -14.15 25.13 -14.04
N ILE A 130 -13.92 25.35 -12.74
CA ILE A 130 -14.89 25.97 -11.82
C ILE A 130 -14.71 27.49 -11.89
N SER A 131 -15.75 28.18 -12.35
CA SER A 131 -15.80 29.64 -12.38
C SER A 131 -16.16 30.22 -11.02
N GLN A 132 -15.36 31.16 -10.51
CA GLN A 132 -15.65 31.86 -9.24
C GLN A 132 -16.86 32.81 -9.33
N HIS A 133 -17.19 33.30 -10.53
CA HIS A 133 -18.19 34.36 -10.74
C HIS A 133 -19.49 33.86 -11.38
N TYR A 134 -19.51 32.62 -11.87
CA TYR A 134 -20.64 32.05 -12.61
C TYR A 134 -21.02 30.69 -12.04
N LEU A 135 -22.28 30.29 -12.25
CA LEU A 135 -22.71 28.91 -12.05
C LEU A 135 -21.94 28.03 -13.03
N SER A 136 -21.00 27.24 -12.50
CA SER A 136 -20.26 26.28 -13.30
C SER A 136 -21.23 25.22 -13.83
N ARG A 137 -21.18 24.96 -15.15
CA ARG A 137 -21.93 23.86 -15.74
C ARG A 137 -21.43 22.55 -15.12
N GLU A 138 -22.37 21.71 -14.68
CA GLU A 138 -22.05 20.38 -14.19
C GLU A 138 -21.29 19.59 -15.26
N ALA A 139 -20.08 19.14 -14.90
CA ALA A 139 -19.24 18.36 -15.79
C ALA A 139 -19.84 16.97 -16.01
N ARG A 140 -19.60 16.38 -17.18
CA ARG A 140 -20.10 15.04 -17.48
C ARG A 140 -19.32 14.01 -16.66
N ILE A 141 -20.02 13.17 -15.92
CA ILE A 141 -19.38 12.14 -15.08
C ILE A 141 -18.57 11.11 -15.87
N ASP A 142 -18.90 10.90 -17.14
CA ASP A 142 -18.19 9.99 -18.05
C ASP A 142 -17.01 10.63 -18.77
N ASP A 143 -16.78 11.93 -18.59
CA ASP A 143 -15.60 12.60 -19.13
C ASP A 143 -14.34 12.11 -18.42
N VAL A 144 -13.45 11.52 -19.21
CA VAL A 144 -12.18 10.93 -18.78
C VAL A 144 -11.26 11.96 -18.15
N VAL A 145 -11.24 13.18 -18.68
CA VAL A 145 -10.39 14.27 -18.17
C VAL A 145 -10.93 14.74 -16.82
N TYR A 146 -12.23 14.98 -16.74
CA TYR A 146 -12.89 15.39 -15.50
C TYR A 146 -12.67 14.38 -14.38
N ALA A 147 -12.93 13.09 -14.65
CA ALA A 147 -12.74 12.03 -13.65
C ALA A 147 -11.27 11.93 -13.20
N GLY A 148 -10.30 12.07 -14.11
CA GLY A 148 -8.88 12.13 -13.77
C GLY A 148 -8.53 13.31 -12.86
N ASN A 149 -9.05 14.50 -13.17
CA ASN A 149 -8.83 15.71 -12.37
C ASN A 149 -9.45 15.57 -10.96
N VAL A 150 -10.66 14.99 -10.86
CA VAL A 150 -11.30 14.70 -9.57
C VAL A 150 -10.46 13.70 -8.76
N ILE A 151 -9.99 12.62 -9.38
CA ILE A 151 -9.13 11.61 -8.74
C ILE A 151 -7.85 12.28 -8.20
N LEU A 152 -7.20 13.17 -8.96
CA LEU A 152 -6.01 13.89 -8.51
C LEU A 152 -6.30 14.73 -7.26
N VAL A 153 -7.28 15.64 -7.32
CA VAL A 153 -7.51 16.63 -6.24
C VAL A 153 -8.06 15.98 -4.97
N ILE A 154 -8.89 14.95 -5.09
CA ILE A 154 -9.48 14.23 -3.97
C ILE A 154 -8.45 13.34 -3.25
N ASN A 155 -7.39 12.88 -3.90
CA ASN A 155 -6.36 12.06 -3.26
C ASN A 155 -5.29 12.85 -2.47
N THR A 156 -5.45 14.18 -2.36
CA THR A 156 -4.55 15.03 -1.54
C THR A 156 -4.52 14.63 -0.06
N LYS A 157 -3.50 15.03 0.70
CA LYS A 157 -3.41 14.79 2.15
C LYS A 157 -4.58 15.44 2.88
N ARG A 158 -4.96 14.88 4.04
CA ARG A 158 -6.13 15.29 4.84
C ARG A 158 -6.26 16.80 5.02
N ALA A 159 -5.17 17.49 5.43
CA ALA A 159 -5.17 18.93 5.64
C ALA A 159 -5.54 19.71 4.35
N THR A 160 -4.87 19.39 3.24
CA THR A 160 -5.16 19.99 1.92
C THR A 160 -6.55 19.64 1.43
N ARG A 161 -7.00 18.40 1.62
CA ARG A 161 -8.31 17.93 1.16
C ARG A 161 -9.46 18.76 1.73
N HIS A 162 -9.39 19.18 2.99
CA HIS A 162 -10.41 20.08 3.56
C HIS A 162 -10.46 21.44 2.84
N ALA A 163 -9.31 22.01 2.49
CA ALA A 163 -9.24 23.26 1.74
C ALA A 163 -9.69 23.10 0.27
N VAL A 164 -9.42 21.95 -0.35
CA VAL A 164 -9.93 21.61 -1.68
C VAL A 164 -11.44 21.43 -1.64
N ALA A 165 -11.96 20.67 -0.66
CA ALA A 165 -13.39 20.39 -0.52
C ALA A 165 -14.24 21.65 -0.34
N SER A 166 -13.70 22.73 0.25
CA SER A 166 -14.45 23.97 0.43
C SER A 166 -14.72 24.76 -0.87
N VAL A 167 -14.00 24.46 -1.96
CA VAL A 167 -14.22 25.09 -3.28
C VAL A 167 -14.90 24.17 -4.29
N LEU A 168 -15.12 22.90 -3.93
CA LEU A 168 -15.78 21.95 -4.81
C LEU A 168 -17.30 22.19 -4.84
N PRO A 169 -17.92 22.24 -6.04
CA PRO A 169 -19.37 22.24 -6.17
C PRO A 169 -20.00 20.94 -5.65
N ASP A 170 -21.24 21.02 -5.19
CA ASP A 170 -22.01 19.88 -4.66
C ASP A 170 -22.09 18.69 -5.62
N TYR A 171 -22.21 18.95 -6.93
CA TYR A 171 -22.27 17.89 -7.93
C TYR A 171 -21.01 17.01 -7.94
N VAL A 172 -19.83 17.57 -7.62
CA VAL A 172 -18.58 16.80 -7.56
C VAL A 172 -18.67 15.74 -6.47
N PHE A 173 -19.26 16.07 -5.32
CA PHE A 173 -19.50 15.11 -4.24
C PHE A 173 -20.53 14.05 -4.68
N GLY A 174 -21.58 14.46 -5.39
CA GLY A 174 -22.56 13.55 -5.99
C GLY A 174 -21.94 12.53 -6.96
N HIS A 175 -20.84 12.88 -7.62
CA HIS A 175 -20.12 11.99 -8.54
C HIS A 175 -19.20 10.99 -7.84
N LEU A 176 -18.78 11.22 -6.59
CA LEU A 176 -17.82 10.37 -5.90
C LEU A 176 -18.25 8.91 -5.76
N PRO A 177 -19.51 8.57 -5.38
CA PRO A 177 -19.95 7.17 -5.29
C PRO A 177 -19.79 6.42 -6.61
N TYR A 178 -20.19 7.03 -7.72
CA TYR A 178 -20.04 6.43 -9.05
C TYR A 178 -18.57 6.24 -9.44
N LEU A 179 -17.71 7.22 -9.16
CA LEU A 179 -16.28 7.08 -9.43
C LEU A 179 -15.63 5.99 -8.57
N CYS A 180 -16.06 5.82 -7.32
CA CYS A 180 -15.64 4.72 -6.45
C CYS A 180 -16.04 3.36 -7.02
N ASP A 181 -17.28 3.24 -7.51
CA ASP A 181 -17.79 2.00 -8.12
C ASP A 181 -17.10 1.68 -9.46
N LYS A 182 -16.91 2.70 -10.32
CA LYS A 182 -16.32 2.54 -11.66
C LYS A 182 -14.81 2.33 -11.62
N TYR A 183 -14.11 2.96 -10.69
CA TYR A 183 -12.64 2.93 -10.57
C TYR A 183 -12.19 2.50 -9.17
N PRO A 184 -12.40 1.23 -8.79
CA PRO A 184 -12.08 0.76 -7.45
C PRO A 184 -10.60 0.91 -7.14
N GLY A 185 -10.30 1.47 -5.97
CA GLY A 185 -8.93 1.71 -5.49
C GLY A 185 -8.28 3.00 -6.00
N CYS A 186 -8.93 3.78 -6.87
CA CYS A 186 -8.42 5.08 -7.34
C CYS A 186 -8.77 6.24 -6.40
N LEU A 187 -9.73 6.09 -5.49
CA LEU A 187 -10.12 7.13 -4.54
C LEU A 187 -9.76 6.73 -3.08
N PRO A 188 -9.69 7.70 -2.14
CA PRO A 188 -9.50 7.43 -0.71
C PRO A 188 -10.69 6.68 -0.10
N ASN A 189 -10.44 5.87 0.93
CA ASN A 189 -11.51 5.13 1.62
C ASN A 189 -12.30 5.99 2.61
N ASN A 190 -11.74 7.11 3.07
CA ASN A 190 -12.34 7.97 4.10
C ASN A 190 -13.08 9.19 3.52
N LEU A 191 -13.60 9.09 2.29
CA LEU A 191 -14.26 10.23 1.62
C LEU A 191 -15.47 10.79 2.37
N ALA A 192 -16.19 9.92 3.08
CA ALA A 192 -17.36 10.29 3.87
C ALA A 192 -17.11 11.42 4.88
N GLU A 193 -15.88 11.53 5.40
CA GLU A 193 -15.47 12.58 6.34
C GLU A 193 -15.50 13.99 5.73
N TYR A 194 -15.35 14.10 4.41
CA TYR A 194 -15.16 15.36 3.69
C TYR A 194 -16.40 15.79 2.92
N VAL A 195 -17.45 14.96 2.89
CA VAL A 195 -18.74 15.32 2.30
C VAL A 195 -19.39 16.43 3.13
N PRO A 196 -19.82 17.54 2.52
CA PRO A 196 -20.55 18.60 3.20
C PRO A 196 -21.78 18.10 3.97
N ALA A 197 -22.06 18.71 5.11
CA ALA A 197 -23.14 18.28 6.02
C ALA A 197 -24.53 18.32 5.36
N HIS A 198 -24.75 19.19 4.37
CA HIS A 198 -26.00 19.32 3.63
C HIS A 198 -26.20 18.23 2.56
N LEU A 199 -25.22 17.34 2.35
CA LEU A 199 -25.31 16.20 1.42
C LEU A 199 -25.26 14.84 2.15
N PRO A 200 -26.20 14.56 3.08
CA PRO A 200 -26.16 13.34 3.89
C PRO A 200 -26.34 12.06 3.04
N TYR A 201 -27.08 12.13 1.93
CA TYR A 201 -27.25 11.01 1.01
C TYR A 201 -25.93 10.55 0.38
N VAL A 202 -25.07 11.48 -0.04
CA VAL A 202 -23.76 11.15 -0.60
C VAL A 202 -22.88 10.47 0.45
N ARG A 203 -22.91 10.97 1.70
CA ARG A 203 -22.22 10.33 2.81
C ARG A 203 -22.71 8.88 3.00
N GLN A 204 -24.02 8.64 3.00
CA GLN A 204 -24.58 7.30 3.11
C GLN A 204 -24.17 6.39 1.95
N MET A 205 -24.10 6.92 0.72
CA MET A 205 -23.63 6.17 -0.45
C MET A 205 -22.15 5.80 -0.38
N LEU A 206 -21.30 6.70 0.11
CA LEU A 206 -19.86 6.45 0.28
C LEU A 206 -19.55 5.56 1.48
N VAL A 207 -20.43 5.58 2.49
CA VAL A 207 -20.41 4.69 3.65
C VAL A 207 -21.10 3.35 3.33
N ARG A 208 -21.57 3.15 2.08
CA ARG A 208 -22.37 1.97 1.71
C ARG A 208 -21.76 0.70 2.29
N PRO A 209 -22.51 -0.04 3.12
CA PRO A 209 -22.17 -1.40 3.40
C PRO A 209 -22.31 -2.14 2.07
N THR A 210 -21.22 -2.68 1.53
CA THR A 210 -21.35 -3.78 0.57
C THR A 210 -22.21 -4.87 1.22
N PRO A 211 -22.89 -5.74 0.46
CA PRO A 211 -23.50 -6.95 1.02
C PRO A 211 -22.48 -7.76 1.88
N ASP A 212 -21.19 -7.62 1.57
CA ASP A 212 -20.10 -8.13 2.38
C ASP A 212 -20.02 -7.49 3.76
N THR A 213 -20.42 -6.24 3.98
CA THR A 213 -20.27 -5.54 5.27
C THR A 213 -21.33 -5.92 6.31
N LEU A 214 -22.55 -6.34 5.90
CA LEU A 214 -23.54 -6.88 6.86
C LEU A 214 -23.18 -8.30 7.28
N VAL A 215 -22.67 -9.12 6.35
CA VAL A 215 -22.07 -10.42 6.68
C VAL A 215 -20.82 -10.22 7.55
N THR A 216 -19.98 -9.23 7.22
CA THR A 216 -18.72 -8.94 7.93
C THR A 216 -18.92 -8.23 9.27
N GLN A 217 -20.03 -7.53 9.54
CA GLN A 217 -20.28 -6.95 10.87
C GLN A 217 -20.83 -8.00 11.84
N MET A 218 -21.67 -8.92 11.37
CA MET A 218 -22.04 -10.09 12.17
C MET A 218 -20.83 -11.02 12.37
N THR A 219 -19.98 -11.21 11.35
CA THR A 219 -18.76 -12.02 11.53
C THR A 219 -17.60 -11.26 12.17
N ARG A 220 -17.51 -9.93 12.22
CA ARG A 220 -16.39 -9.22 12.89
C ARG A 220 -16.50 -9.22 14.39
N ASP A 221 -17.70 -9.01 14.94
CA ASP A 221 -17.88 -9.13 16.39
C ASP A 221 -17.67 -10.60 16.82
N ASP A 222 -18.07 -11.56 15.97
CA ASP A 222 -17.80 -13.00 16.18
C ASP A 222 -16.32 -13.37 15.92
N ASP A 223 -15.64 -12.79 14.94
CA ASP A 223 -14.25 -13.08 14.55
C ASP A 223 -13.26 -12.42 15.53
N GLU A 224 -13.56 -11.23 16.06
CA GLU A 224 -12.74 -10.56 17.09
C GLU A 224 -12.90 -11.28 18.45
N GLN A 225 -14.11 -11.76 18.78
CA GLN A 225 -14.33 -12.64 19.93
C GLN A 225 -13.71 -14.03 19.73
N GLN A 226 -13.80 -14.62 18.53
CA GLN A 226 -13.18 -15.91 18.20
C GLN A 226 -11.66 -15.82 18.17
N THR A 227 -11.07 -14.76 17.59
CA THR A 227 -9.61 -14.56 17.60
C THR A 227 -9.10 -14.26 19.00
N SER A 228 -9.84 -13.53 19.84
CA SER A 228 -9.53 -13.34 21.27
C SER A 228 -9.63 -14.65 22.05
N ALA A 229 -10.66 -15.47 21.81
CA ALA A 229 -10.80 -16.79 22.44
C ALA A 229 -9.70 -17.78 21.99
N LEU A 230 -9.32 -17.76 20.71
CA LEU A 230 -8.23 -18.56 20.16
C LEU A 230 -6.87 -18.09 20.66
N PHE A 231 -6.65 -16.78 20.78
CA PHE A 231 -5.45 -16.22 21.40
C PHE A 231 -5.34 -16.64 22.87
N THR A 232 -6.45 -16.55 23.62
CA THR A 232 -6.53 -17.01 25.02
C THR A 232 -6.26 -18.51 25.14
N ARG A 233 -6.77 -19.32 24.19
CA ARG A 233 -6.50 -20.76 24.12
C ARG A 233 -5.02 -21.03 23.83
N MET A 234 -4.42 -20.34 22.88
CA MET A 234 -3.00 -20.47 22.53
C MET A 234 -2.09 -20.05 23.69
N GLN A 235 -2.42 -18.96 24.38
CA GLN A 235 -1.71 -18.50 25.58
C GLN A 235 -1.80 -19.51 26.72
N ARG A 236 -2.97 -20.15 26.91
CA ARG A 236 -3.14 -21.22 27.92
C ARG A 236 -2.26 -22.44 27.61
N VAL A 237 -2.19 -22.86 26.34
CA VAL A 237 -1.35 -24.01 25.93
C VAL A 237 0.13 -23.67 26.05
N LEU A 238 0.54 -22.44 25.72
CA LEU A 238 1.89 -21.94 25.93
C LEU A 238 2.28 -21.93 27.42
N ASN A 239 1.41 -21.42 28.29
CA ASN A 239 1.65 -21.42 29.74
C ASN A 239 1.75 -22.86 30.29
N LYS A 240 0.88 -23.76 29.82
CA LYS A 240 0.94 -25.19 30.18
C LYS A 240 2.27 -25.84 29.77
N ALA A 241 2.80 -25.49 28.60
CA ALA A 241 4.11 -25.96 28.14
C ALA A 241 5.28 -25.43 29.00
N CYS A 242 5.11 -24.30 29.68
CA CYS A 242 6.10 -23.76 30.62
C CYS A 242 6.04 -24.41 32.01
N GLU A 243 4.86 -24.88 32.44
CA GLU A 243 4.61 -25.38 33.80
C GLU A 243 4.69 -26.92 33.92
N GLU A 244 4.35 -27.66 32.86
CA GLU A 244 4.35 -29.13 32.84
C GLU A 244 5.62 -29.74 32.23
N PRO A 245 5.99 -30.99 32.58
CA PRO A 245 7.10 -31.69 31.91
C PRO A 245 6.82 -31.80 30.40
N ALA A 246 7.88 -31.66 29.60
CA ALA A 246 7.76 -31.64 28.15
C ALA A 246 7.13 -32.94 27.65
N SER A 247 6.02 -32.82 26.90
CA SER A 247 5.29 -33.97 26.35
C SER A 247 5.05 -33.74 24.86
N ALA A 248 5.17 -34.81 24.07
CA ALA A 248 4.88 -34.79 22.64
C ALA A 248 3.44 -34.31 22.36
N GLN A 249 2.50 -34.66 23.26
CA GLN A 249 1.11 -34.21 23.16
C GLN A 249 0.96 -32.68 23.27
N ILE A 250 1.74 -32.05 24.15
CA ILE A 250 1.75 -30.58 24.30
C ILE A 250 2.27 -29.93 23.02
N ALA A 251 3.30 -30.48 22.40
CA ALA A 251 3.83 -29.95 21.15
C ALA A 251 2.81 -30.05 19.99
N ASP A 252 2.10 -31.16 19.87
CA ASP A 252 1.10 -31.35 18.81
C ASP A 252 -0.14 -30.48 19.03
N ASP A 253 -0.58 -30.31 20.28
CA ASP A 253 -1.65 -29.38 20.64
C ASP A 253 -1.28 -27.92 20.29
N LEU A 254 -0.01 -27.56 20.43
CA LEU A 254 0.51 -26.22 20.15
C LEU A 254 0.62 -25.95 18.63
N VAL A 255 1.04 -26.95 17.84
CA VAL A 255 1.00 -26.89 16.37
C VAL A 255 -0.43 -26.78 15.87
N LEU A 256 -1.34 -27.59 16.43
CA LEU A 256 -2.74 -27.57 16.04
C LEU A 256 -3.37 -26.20 16.34
N ALA A 257 -3.14 -25.66 17.54
CA ALA A 257 -3.61 -24.34 17.95
C ALA A 257 -3.08 -23.23 17.03
N ALA A 258 -1.78 -23.23 16.72
CA ALA A 258 -1.15 -22.26 15.83
C ALA A 258 -1.72 -22.31 14.40
N ARG A 259 -1.98 -23.50 13.87
CA ARG A 259 -2.59 -23.69 12.54
C ARG A 259 -4.03 -23.23 12.49
N THR A 260 -4.84 -23.56 13.51
CA THR A 260 -6.21 -23.05 13.60
C THR A 260 -6.23 -21.52 13.70
N PHE A 261 -5.31 -20.92 14.46
CA PHE A 261 -5.20 -19.47 14.58
C PHE A 261 -4.80 -18.80 13.27
N LEU A 262 -3.87 -19.41 12.51
CA LEU A 262 -3.43 -18.89 11.21
C LEU A 262 -4.54 -18.98 10.13
N HIS A 263 -5.41 -20.00 10.19
CA HIS A 263 -6.49 -20.18 9.24
C HIS A 263 -7.67 -19.23 9.45
N THR A 264 -7.92 -18.78 10.69
CA THR A 264 -9.02 -17.87 11.03
C THR A 264 -8.60 -16.40 11.05
N ALA A 265 -7.31 -16.09 11.15
CA ALA A 265 -6.77 -14.73 11.20
C ALA A 265 -6.88 -14.01 9.84
N THR A 266 -7.76 -13.01 9.73
CA THR A 266 -7.84 -12.12 8.58
C THR A 266 -6.62 -11.19 8.52
N ALA A 267 -5.58 -11.65 7.81
CA ALA A 267 -4.55 -10.88 7.11
C ALA A 267 -3.78 -9.73 7.85
N GLU A 268 -3.79 -9.63 9.17
CA GLU A 268 -2.87 -8.71 9.87
C GLU A 268 -1.48 -9.32 10.10
N CYS A 269 -0.44 -8.51 9.89
CA CYS A 269 0.96 -8.93 10.02
C CYS A 269 1.27 -9.47 11.43
N ARG A 270 0.67 -8.90 12.48
CA ARG A 270 0.92 -9.26 13.88
C ARG A 270 0.45 -10.66 14.26
N GLN A 271 -0.73 -11.07 13.81
CA GLN A 271 -1.31 -12.40 14.12
C GLN A 271 -0.47 -13.53 13.51
N LYS A 272 0.08 -13.31 12.30
CA LYS A 272 1.02 -14.24 11.66
C LYS A 272 2.30 -14.44 12.46
N VAL A 273 2.80 -13.38 13.11
CA VAL A 273 3.99 -13.48 13.97
C VAL A 273 3.73 -14.35 15.19
N VAL A 274 2.58 -14.18 15.85
CA VAL A 274 2.21 -14.98 17.03
C VAL A 274 2.05 -16.45 16.67
N ALA A 275 1.37 -16.76 15.55
CA ALA A 275 1.25 -18.14 15.07
C ALA A 275 2.61 -18.78 14.80
N ARG A 276 3.51 -18.04 14.12
CA ARG A 276 4.87 -18.50 13.84
C ARG A 276 5.69 -18.70 15.10
N TYR A 277 5.56 -17.81 16.09
CA TYR A 277 6.24 -17.96 17.37
C TYR A 277 5.77 -19.22 18.11
N ALA A 278 4.46 -19.49 18.13
CA ALA A 278 3.92 -20.73 18.71
C ALA A 278 4.45 -21.98 17.99
N GLU A 279 4.51 -21.99 16.65
CA GLU A 279 5.13 -23.10 15.90
C GLU A 279 6.60 -23.33 16.33
N LEU A 280 7.38 -22.27 16.55
CA LEU A 280 8.76 -22.40 17.02
C LEU A 280 8.84 -22.95 18.45
N VAL A 281 7.96 -22.52 19.37
CA VAL A 281 7.89 -23.10 20.71
C VAL A 281 7.56 -24.59 20.66
N SER A 282 6.67 -25.02 19.76
CA SER A 282 6.38 -26.45 19.58
C SER A 282 7.61 -27.26 19.13
N ILE A 283 8.44 -26.68 18.27
CA ILE A 283 9.71 -27.29 17.83
C ILE A 283 10.66 -27.41 19.03
N GLY A 284 10.77 -26.36 19.84
CA GLY A 284 11.56 -26.38 21.09
C GLY A 284 11.10 -27.47 22.06
N VAL A 285 9.79 -27.66 22.25
CA VAL A 285 9.24 -28.74 23.08
C VAL A 285 9.58 -30.12 22.50
N LYS A 286 9.48 -30.31 21.18
CA LYS A 286 9.85 -31.58 20.53
C LYS A 286 11.33 -31.91 20.70
N ILE A 287 12.20 -30.91 20.52
CA ILE A 287 13.65 -31.03 20.77
C ILE A 287 13.88 -31.47 22.22
N LYS A 288 13.23 -30.83 23.19
CA LYS A 288 13.36 -31.16 24.61
C LYS A 288 12.92 -32.60 24.92
N VAL A 289 11.77 -33.03 24.41
CA VAL A 289 11.27 -34.42 24.56
C VAL A 289 12.26 -35.43 23.96
N MET A 290 12.77 -35.15 22.76
CA MET A 290 13.73 -36.05 22.08
C MET A 290 15.04 -36.18 22.88
N VAL A 291 15.57 -35.06 23.40
CA VAL A 291 16.77 -35.06 24.23
C VAL A 291 16.55 -35.81 25.55
N GLU A 292 15.40 -35.60 26.21
CA GLU A 292 15.06 -36.29 27.46
C GLU A 292 14.83 -37.80 27.27
N SER A 293 14.34 -38.22 26.09
CA SER A 293 14.11 -39.62 25.75
C SER A 293 15.38 -40.44 25.43
N HIS A 294 16.55 -39.79 25.34
CA HIS A 294 17.86 -40.41 25.04
C HIS A 294 17.88 -41.28 23.76
N ASP A 295 16.99 -41.01 22.79
CA ASP A 295 16.87 -41.81 21.58
C ASP A 295 17.97 -41.46 20.56
N THR A 296 19.07 -42.23 20.59
CA THR A 296 20.26 -42.00 19.75
C THR A 296 20.02 -42.21 18.25
N MET A 297 18.87 -42.75 17.84
CA MET A 297 18.55 -43.00 16.42
C MET A 297 18.00 -41.79 15.67
N GLN A 298 17.65 -40.69 16.36
CA GLN A 298 16.99 -39.53 15.75
C GLN A 298 17.87 -38.26 15.69
N VAL A 299 19.19 -38.42 15.81
CA VAL A 299 20.15 -37.28 15.83
C VAL A 299 20.03 -36.39 14.58
N GLY A 300 19.79 -36.97 13.41
CA GLY A 300 19.57 -36.21 12.17
C GLY A 300 18.30 -35.36 12.19
N GLU A 301 17.22 -35.86 12.79
CA GLU A 301 15.97 -35.13 12.96
C GLU A 301 16.12 -34.02 14.01
N LEU A 302 16.85 -34.27 15.08
CA LEU A 302 17.21 -33.26 16.08
C LEU A 302 17.94 -32.07 15.44
N PHE A 303 18.95 -32.33 14.60
CA PHE A 303 19.66 -31.26 13.89
C PHE A 303 18.74 -30.49 12.93
N ALA A 304 17.86 -31.18 12.21
CA ALA A 304 16.90 -30.53 11.32
C ALA A 304 15.90 -29.64 12.08
N LEU A 305 15.42 -30.09 13.25
CA LEU A 305 14.52 -29.32 14.09
C LEU A 305 15.22 -28.08 14.68
N THR A 306 16.45 -28.22 15.18
CA THR A 306 17.25 -27.10 15.70
C THR A 306 17.55 -26.07 14.61
N ALA A 307 17.91 -26.51 13.40
CA ALA A 307 18.14 -25.61 12.28
C ALA A 307 16.86 -24.83 11.90
N ARG A 308 15.70 -25.50 11.90
CA ARG A 308 14.40 -24.87 11.65
C ARG A 308 14.02 -23.87 12.73
N LEU A 309 14.28 -24.20 14.00
CA LEU A 309 14.06 -23.30 15.14
C LEU A 309 14.88 -22.01 14.97
N MET A 310 16.19 -22.15 14.72
CA MET A 310 17.09 -21.02 14.56
C MET A 310 16.71 -20.18 13.34
N HIS A 311 16.52 -20.79 12.18
CA HIS A 311 16.13 -20.08 10.96
C HIS A 311 14.83 -19.30 11.13
N GLY A 312 13.78 -19.94 11.66
CA GLY A 312 12.49 -19.28 11.87
C GLY A 312 12.56 -18.15 12.89
N SER A 313 13.38 -18.28 13.95
CA SER A 313 13.56 -17.21 14.93
C SER A 313 14.22 -15.95 14.33
N TYR A 314 15.20 -16.12 13.45
CA TYR A 314 15.84 -15.00 12.72
C TYR A 314 14.93 -14.41 11.66
N GLU A 315 14.10 -15.24 11.01
CA GLU A 315 13.12 -14.78 10.03
C GLU A 315 12.08 -13.85 10.66
N ILE A 316 11.56 -14.20 11.84
CA ILE A 316 10.63 -13.33 12.59
C ILE A 316 11.29 -11.99 12.90
N GLU A 317 12.52 -12.00 13.44
CA GLU A 317 13.25 -10.78 13.81
C GLU A 317 13.55 -9.88 12.60
N ALA A 318 13.91 -10.45 11.45
CA ALA A 318 14.28 -9.70 10.25
C ALA A 318 13.07 -9.16 9.47
N ARG A 319 11.94 -9.89 9.44
CA ARG A 319 10.78 -9.53 8.59
C ARG A 319 9.76 -8.64 9.29
N THR A 320 9.82 -8.49 10.61
CA THR A 320 8.78 -7.76 11.36
C THR A 320 9.30 -6.41 11.86
N GLN A 321 8.81 -5.33 11.23
CA GLN A 321 9.10 -3.97 11.66
C GLN A 321 8.26 -3.62 12.90
N GLY A 322 8.89 -3.13 13.97
CA GLY A 322 8.20 -2.68 15.18
C GLY A 322 7.92 -3.76 16.24
N LEU A 323 8.70 -4.86 16.28
CA LEU A 323 8.72 -5.78 17.43
C LEU A 323 9.04 -5.03 18.73
N ASP A 324 8.20 -5.21 19.73
CA ASP A 324 8.42 -4.70 21.09
C ASP A 324 9.70 -5.29 21.72
N PRO A 325 10.44 -4.55 22.57
CA PRO A 325 11.65 -5.07 23.21
C PRO A 325 11.45 -6.38 23.96
N LEU A 326 10.29 -6.59 24.61
CA LEU A 326 10.00 -7.85 25.31
C LEU A 326 9.90 -9.04 24.35
N ALA A 327 9.26 -8.84 23.19
CA ALA A 327 9.13 -9.89 22.18
C ALA A 327 10.49 -10.29 21.57
N ARG A 328 11.42 -9.33 21.45
CA ARG A 328 12.81 -9.62 21.03
C ARG A 328 13.54 -10.44 22.09
N THR A 329 13.40 -10.10 23.37
CA THR A 329 13.98 -10.89 24.47
C THR A 329 13.42 -12.32 24.50
N SER A 330 12.12 -12.51 24.26
CA SER A 330 11.50 -13.84 24.18
C SER A 330 12.00 -14.68 22.99
N LEU A 331 12.34 -14.06 21.86
CA LEU A 331 12.98 -14.75 20.73
C LEU A 331 14.42 -15.14 21.05
N VAL A 332 15.15 -14.29 21.78
CA VAL A 332 16.51 -14.60 22.24
C VAL A 332 16.50 -15.74 23.25
N TYR A 333 15.50 -15.81 24.15
CA TYR A 333 15.36 -16.91 25.11
C TYR A 333 14.94 -18.23 24.47
N LEU A 334 14.26 -18.18 23.32
CA LEU A 334 13.85 -19.37 22.56
C LEU A 334 15.02 -19.99 21.78
N ARG A 335 16.06 -19.22 21.47
CA ARG A 335 17.30 -19.68 20.84
C ARG A 335 18.20 -20.33 21.88
#